data_AF-A0A9E3R0H8-F1
#
_entry.id   AF-A0A9E3R0H8-F1
#
_cell.length_a   1.000
_cell.length_b   1.000
_cell.length_c   1.000
_cell.angle_alpha   90.00
_cell.angle_beta   90.00
_cell.angle_gamma   90.00
#
_symmetry.space_group_name_H-M   'P 1'
#
loop_
_entity.id
_entity.type
_entity.pdbx_description
1 polymer ?
#
loop_
_entity_poly.entity_id
_entity_poly.type
_entity_poly.pdbx_seq_one_letter_code
_entity_poly.pdbx_strand_id
1 'polypeptide(L)'
;EAVGTASAPPSLAEQRLSGGTRFYGTVSDAHGAPPVHDGAPCELGAVPVVGGAGECRIFLECGGYVLHGQPIRHTVPCSITNGQVDGLRDPLTSARDVDAAVELVPGRGVIEVRDESPGEYGRYTMRITIDSVEPGRH
;
A
#
# COMPACT_ATOMS: atom_id res chain seq x y z
N GLU A 1 21.31 -29.40 -15.94
CA GLU A 1 21.73 -28.26 -15.10
C GLU A 1 20.49 -27.42 -14.86
N ALA A 2 20.13 -27.19 -13.59
CA ALA A 2 18.88 -26.53 -13.24
C ALA A 2 18.99 -25.03 -13.54
N VAL A 3 18.05 -24.52 -14.35
CA VAL A 3 17.85 -23.08 -14.57
C VAL A 3 17.47 -22.47 -13.22
N GLY A 4 18.42 -21.78 -12.59
CA GLY A 4 18.14 -20.96 -11.42
C GLY A 4 17.19 -19.84 -11.84
N THR A 5 15.93 -19.93 -11.42
CA THR A 5 14.98 -18.83 -11.49
C THR A 5 15.62 -17.65 -10.77
N ALA A 6 16.08 -16.65 -11.52
CA ALA A 6 16.48 -15.38 -10.94
C ALA A 6 15.21 -14.79 -10.30
N SER A 7 15.12 -14.85 -8.96
CA SER A 7 14.10 -14.10 -8.24
C SER A 7 14.26 -12.63 -8.63
N ALA A 8 13.16 -12.00 -9.02
CA ALA A 8 13.12 -10.55 -9.18
C ALA A 8 13.66 -9.88 -7.91
N PRO A 9 14.33 -8.72 -8.02
CA PRO A 9 14.74 -7.96 -6.84
C PRO A 9 13.51 -7.70 -5.97
N PRO A 10 13.64 -7.76 -4.63
CA PRO A 10 12.52 -7.52 -3.74
C PRO A 10 12.01 -6.10 -3.93
N SER A 11 10.69 -5.90 -3.92
CA SER A 11 10.10 -4.58 -4.01
C SER A 11 10.50 -3.68 -2.84
N LEU A 12 10.25 -2.38 -2.95
CA LEU A 12 10.45 -1.47 -1.83
C LEU A 12 9.54 -1.82 -0.65
N ALA A 13 8.30 -2.26 -0.89
CA ALA A 13 7.44 -2.77 0.16
C ALA A 13 8.08 -3.99 0.84
N GLU A 14 8.62 -4.96 0.08
CA GLU A 14 9.30 -6.13 0.65
C GLU A 14 10.52 -5.77 1.48
N GLN A 15 11.34 -4.84 0.99
CA GLN A 15 12.52 -4.37 1.71
C GLN A 15 12.15 -3.65 3.01
N ARG A 16 10.99 -2.99 3.04
CA ARG A 16 10.53 -2.20 4.18
C ARG A 16 9.64 -2.99 5.16
N LEU A 17 8.97 -4.04 4.68
CA LEU A 17 7.90 -4.76 5.34
C LEU A 17 8.04 -6.29 5.14
N SER A 18 9.03 -6.89 5.80
CA SER A 18 9.22 -8.35 5.77
C SER A 18 8.08 -9.09 6.48
N GLY A 19 7.51 -10.12 5.83
CA GLY A 19 6.56 -11.06 6.45
C GLY A 19 5.09 -10.60 6.53
N GLY A 20 4.63 -9.72 5.63
CA GLY A 20 3.27 -9.18 5.59
C GLY A 20 2.48 -9.53 4.33
N THR A 21 1.18 -9.22 4.32
CA THR A 21 0.32 -9.39 3.13
C THR A 21 0.65 -8.34 2.08
N ARG A 22 0.64 -8.72 0.80
CA ARG A 22 0.93 -7.84 -0.33
C ARG A 22 -0.25 -7.80 -1.26
N PHE A 23 -0.57 -6.60 -1.73
CA PHE A 23 -1.59 -6.36 -2.73
C PHE A 23 -0.91 -5.73 -3.93
N TYR A 24 -1.00 -6.42 -5.06
CA TYR A 24 -0.59 -5.89 -6.35
C TYR A 24 -1.84 -5.40 -7.06
N GLY A 25 -1.73 -4.23 -7.66
CA GLY A 25 -2.85 -3.63 -8.36
C GLY A 25 -2.43 -2.63 -9.40
N THR A 26 -3.42 -2.11 -10.11
CA THR A 26 -3.23 -1.11 -11.16
C THR A 26 -4.13 0.08 -10.87
N VAL A 27 -3.60 1.30 -11.04
CA VAL A 27 -4.41 2.53 -10.95
C VAL A 27 -5.49 2.48 -12.01
N SER A 28 -6.75 2.43 -11.57
CA SER A 28 -7.92 2.35 -12.43
C SER A 28 -8.60 3.70 -12.64
N ASP A 29 -8.38 4.65 -11.74
CA ASP A 29 -8.96 5.99 -11.79
C ASP A 29 -8.12 6.95 -10.94
N ALA A 30 -7.85 8.14 -11.48
CA ALA A 30 -7.00 9.14 -10.86
C ALA A 30 -7.57 10.55 -11.12
N HIS A 31 -7.73 11.35 -10.06
CA HIS A 31 -8.28 12.70 -10.13
C HIS A 31 -7.46 13.70 -9.32
N GLY A 32 -7.44 14.95 -9.78
CA GLY A 32 -6.63 16.01 -9.18
C GLY A 32 -5.24 16.05 -9.80
N ALA A 33 -4.21 16.16 -8.96
CA ALA A 33 -2.80 16.17 -9.38
C ALA A 33 -1.99 15.00 -8.79
N PRO A 34 -2.45 13.73 -8.91
CA PRO A 34 -1.70 12.61 -8.38
C PRO A 34 -0.33 12.49 -9.10
N PRO A 35 0.71 12.00 -8.41
CA PRO A 35 2.04 11.82 -9.01
C PRO A 35 2.08 10.71 -10.06
N VAL A 36 1.04 9.87 -10.14
CA VAL A 36 0.92 8.76 -11.09
C VAL A 36 -0.41 8.79 -11.84
N HIS A 37 -0.43 8.17 -13.02
CA HIS A 37 -1.58 8.13 -13.91
C HIS A 37 -2.27 6.76 -13.93
N ASP A 38 -3.45 6.71 -14.55
CA ASP A 38 -4.16 5.46 -14.82
C ASP A 38 -3.26 4.45 -15.56
N GLY A 39 -3.39 3.18 -15.19
CA GLY A 39 -2.55 2.09 -15.69
C GLY A 39 -1.21 1.92 -14.97
N ALA A 40 -0.85 2.80 -14.02
CA ALA A 40 0.37 2.63 -13.24
C ALA A 40 0.27 1.40 -12.33
N PRO A 41 1.30 0.54 -12.27
CA PRO A 41 1.35 -0.57 -11.34
C PRO A 41 1.56 -0.06 -9.91
N CYS A 42 0.90 -0.69 -8.96
CA CYS A 42 0.94 -0.37 -7.54
C CYS A 42 1.21 -1.61 -6.69
N GLU A 43 1.90 -1.39 -5.58
CA GLU A 43 2.13 -2.39 -4.55
C GLU A 43 1.84 -1.79 -3.17
N LEU A 44 0.95 -2.46 -2.43
CA LEU A 44 0.70 -2.18 -1.03
C LEU A 44 1.23 -3.36 -0.20
N GLY A 45 2.20 -3.08 0.68
CA GLY A 45 2.61 -4.01 1.73
C GLY A 45 1.90 -3.69 3.04
N ALA A 46 1.43 -4.72 3.76
CA ALA A 46 0.83 -4.59 5.07
C ALA A 46 1.35 -5.68 6.03
N VAL A 47 2.04 -5.27 7.10
CA VAL A 47 2.60 -6.19 8.11
C VAL A 47 1.90 -5.98 9.45
N PRO A 48 1.23 -7.01 10.00
CA PRO A 48 0.73 -6.99 11.36
C PRO A 48 1.84 -6.72 12.38
N VAL A 49 1.57 -5.85 13.36
CA VAL A 49 2.51 -5.57 14.45
C VAL A 49 2.31 -6.59 15.57
N VAL A 50 3.38 -7.28 15.96
CA VAL A 50 3.35 -8.24 17.07
C VAL A 50 2.95 -7.53 18.36
N GLY A 51 1.88 -8.02 19.01
CA GLY A 51 1.33 -7.44 20.23
C GLY A 51 0.37 -6.26 20.02
N GLY A 52 0.26 -5.74 18.80
CA GLY A 52 -0.76 -4.76 18.38
C GLY A 52 -1.95 -5.49 17.77
N ALA A 53 -2.95 -5.82 18.58
CA ALA A 53 -4.15 -6.50 18.08
C ALA A 53 -4.88 -5.60 17.07
N GLY A 54 -4.82 -5.96 15.79
CA GLY A 54 -5.46 -5.21 14.71
C GLY A 54 -4.69 -3.95 14.28
N GLU A 55 -3.37 -3.93 14.49
CA GLU A 55 -2.50 -2.86 13.99
C GLU A 55 -1.53 -3.37 12.93
N CYS A 56 -1.39 -2.61 11.85
CA CYS A 56 -0.48 -2.92 10.76
C CYS A 56 0.45 -1.75 10.47
N ARG A 57 1.64 -2.06 9.98
CA ARG A 57 2.48 -1.11 9.24
C ARG A 57 2.21 -1.27 7.76
N ILE A 58 2.05 -0.16 7.06
CA ILE A 58 1.73 -0.15 5.64
C ILE A 58 2.75 0.66 4.85
N PHE A 59 2.93 0.27 3.60
CA PHE A 59 3.75 0.98 2.62
C PHE A 59 3.06 0.85 1.27
N LEU A 60 2.82 1.98 0.61
CA LEU A 60 2.17 2.03 -0.69
C LEU A 60 3.09 2.74 -1.68
N GLU A 61 3.36 2.06 -2.78
CA GLU A 61 4.09 2.61 -3.92
C GLU A 61 3.33 2.36 -5.21
N CYS A 62 3.27 3.36 -6.06
CA CYS A 62 2.71 3.26 -7.40
C CYS A 62 3.68 3.88 -8.41
N GLY A 63 3.96 3.19 -9.52
CA GLY A 63 4.80 3.73 -10.60
C GLY A 63 6.18 4.24 -10.16
N GLY A 64 6.73 3.73 -9.05
CA GLY A 64 7.99 4.20 -8.45
C GLY A 64 7.87 5.38 -7.48
N TYR A 65 6.65 5.87 -7.22
CA TYR A 65 6.36 6.93 -6.25
C TYR A 65 5.78 6.34 -4.97
N VAL A 66 6.39 6.67 -3.84
CA VAL A 66 5.89 6.28 -2.52
C VAL A 66 4.76 7.24 -2.13
N LEU A 67 3.55 6.71 -2.00
CA LEU A 67 2.34 7.47 -1.67
C LEU A 67 1.96 7.34 -0.19
N HIS A 68 2.51 6.34 0.50
CA HIS A 68 2.32 6.18 1.93
C HIS A 68 3.43 5.33 2.55
N GLY A 69 3.84 5.69 3.78
CA GLY A 69 4.77 4.92 4.58
C GLY A 69 6.21 5.39 4.47
N GLN A 70 6.45 6.68 4.17
CA GLN A 70 7.81 7.21 4.17
C GLN A 70 7.97 8.43 5.09
N PRO A 71 8.59 8.24 6.29
CA PRO A 71 9.07 6.99 6.89
C PRO A 71 7.94 6.16 7.56
N ILE A 72 8.03 4.82 7.53
CA ILE A 72 7.10 3.91 8.24
C ILE A 72 7.25 4.09 9.77
N ARG A 73 6.57 5.08 10.34
CA ARG A 73 6.62 5.41 11.77
C ARG A 73 5.34 5.10 12.50
N HIS A 74 4.21 5.15 11.82
CA HIS A 74 2.90 4.98 12.42
C HIS A 74 2.29 3.63 12.07
N THR A 75 1.41 3.16 12.94
CA THR A 75 0.59 1.98 12.74
C THR A 75 -0.81 2.43 12.35
N VAL A 76 -1.47 1.62 11.54
CA VAL A 76 -2.84 1.85 11.08
C VAL A 76 -3.71 0.71 11.57
N PRO A 77 -4.98 0.97 11.92
CA PRO A 77 -5.95 -0.08 12.16
C PRO A 77 -6.08 -0.98 10.93
N CYS A 78 -6.02 -2.29 11.14
CA CYS A 78 -6.20 -3.30 10.11
C CYS A 78 -7.03 -4.49 10.61
N SER A 79 -7.75 -5.09 9.67
CA SER A 79 -8.45 -6.37 9.86
C SER A 79 -7.54 -7.50 9.41
N ILE A 80 -7.50 -8.57 10.20
CA ILE A 80 -6.67 -9.74 9.95
C ILE A 80 -7.56 -10.98 9.98
N THR A 81 -7.66 -11.66 8.84
CA THR A 81 -8.43 -12.89 8.67
C THR A 81 -7.48 -14.01 8.27
N ASN A 82 -7.50 -15.13 8.99
CA ASN A 82 -6.61 -16.28 8.75
C ASN A 82 -5.10 -15.92 8.71
N GLY A 83 -4.68 -14.94 9.52
CA GLY A 83 -3.29 -14.49 9.57
C GLY A 83 -2.87 -13.57 8.41
N GLN A 84 -3.81 -13.18 7.54
CA GLN A 84 -3.58 -12.24 6.44
C GLN A 84 -4.34 -10.95 6.69
N VAL A 85 -3.77 -9.83 6.26
CA VAL A 85 -4.47 -8.55 6.26
C VAL A 85 -5.53 -8.60 5.17
N ASP A 86 -6.78 -8.29 5.49
CA ASP A 86 -7.89 -8.24 4.53
C ASP A 86 -8.54 -6.86 4.45
N GLY A 87 -8.24 -5.96 5.39
CA GLY A 87 -8.66 -4.57 5.37
C GLY A 87 -7.74 -3.69 6.20
N LEU A 88 -7.68 -2.40 5.85
CA LEU A 88 -6.97 -1.39 6.63
C LEU A 88 -7.51 0.00 6.32
N ARG A 89 -7.33 0.92 7.27
CA ARG A 89 -7.77 2.30 7.09
C ARG A 89 -6.85 3.28 7.80
N ASP A 90 -6.17 4.09 7.01
CA ASP A 90 -5.53 5.32 7.46
C ASP A 90 -6.26 6.53 6.85
N PRO A 91 -7.02 7.30 7.65
CA PRO A 91 -7.71 8.47 7.16
C PRO A 91 -6.83 9.72 7.10
N LEU A 92 -5.60 9.67 7.61
CA LEU A 92 -4.77 10.85 7.82
C LEU A 92 -4.10 11.29 6.52
N THR A 93 -4.07 12.61 6.33
CA THR A 93 -3.29 13.28 5.27
C THR A 93 -2.48 14.38 5.94
N SER A 94 -1.29 14.65 5.44
CA SER A 94 -0.37 15.60 6.07
C SER A 94 0.31 16.44 5.00
N ALA A 95 0.33 17.75 5.19
CA ALA A 95 1.05 18.67 4.30
C ALA A 95 2.57 18.66 4.54
N ARG A 96 3.06 17.91 5.53
CA ARG A 96 4.47 17.88 5.95
C ARG A 96 5.25 16.70 5.40
N ASP A 97 4.55 15.72 4.86
CA ASP A 97 5.09 14.49 4.28
C ASP A 97 4.26 14.16 3.04
N VAL A 98 4.47 12.98 2.48
CA VAL A 98 3.78 12.47 1.29
C VAL A 98 2.75 11.40 1.64
N ASP A 99 2.44 11.21 2.92
CA ASP A 99 1.56 10.14 3.37
C ASP A 99 0.10 10.52 3.05
N ALA A 100 -0.41 9.94 1.97
CA ALA A 100 -1.81 9.98 1.62
C ALA A 100 -2.63 9.10 2.56
N ALA A 101 -3.92 9.42 2.70
CA ALA A 101 -4.88 8.52 3.33
C ALA A 101 -5.05 7.27 2.44
N VAL A 102 -5.09 6.10 3.06
CA VAL A 102 -5.21 4.81 2.39
C VAL A 102 -6.33 4.00 3.04
N GLU A 103 -7.23 3.48 2.23
CA GLU A 103 -8.30 2.59 2.68
C GLU A 103 -8.38 1.34 1.79
N LEU A 104 -8.30 0.17 2.44
CA LEU A 104 -8.59 -1.12 1.86
C LEU A 104 -9.83 -1.67 2.55
N VAL A 105 -10.92 -1.78 1.79
CA VAL A 105 -12.16 -2.37 2.29
C VAL A 105 -12.18 -3.86 1.96
N PRO A 106 -12.35 -4.76 2.95
CA PRO A 106 -12.42 -6.19 2.72
C PRO A 106 -13.44 -6.57 1.64
N GLY A 107 -13.03 -7.45 0.73
CA GLY A 107 -13.90 -8.00 -0.33
C GLY A 107 -14.27 -7.03 -1.46
N ARG A 108 -13.82 -5.76 -1.40
CA ARG A 108 -14.15 -4.74 -2.42
C ARG A 108 -13.23 -4.79 -3.65
N GLY A 109 -12.07 -5.45 -3.53
CA GLY A 109 -11.11 -5.60 -4.63
C GLY A 109 -10.42 -4.30 -5.06
N VAL A 110 -10.51 -3.25 -4.24
CA VAL A 110 -9.95 -1.92 -4.54
C VAL A 110 -9.27 -1.33 -3.32
N ILE A 111 -8.21 -0.55 -3.56
CA ILE A 111 -7.58 0.34 -2.58
C ILE A 111 -7.93 1.78 -2.97
N GLU A 112 -8.47 2.54 -2.04
CA GLU A 112 -8.75 3.97 -2.21
C GLU A 112 -7.62 4.78 -1.57
N VAL A 113 -7.04 5.70 -2.34
CA VAL A 113 -5.95 6.56 -1.92
C VAL A 113 -6.41 8.01 -2.06
N ARG A 114 -6.14 8.83 -1.06
CA ARG A 114 -6.57 10.22 -1.08
C ARG A 114 -5.59 11.10 -0.34
N ASP A 115 -5.18 12.19 -0.97
CA ASP A 115 -4.46 13.26 -0.31
C ASP A 115 -5.31 14.54 -0.37
N GLU A 116 -5.66 15.08 0.79
CA GLU A 116 -6.38 16.35 0.93
C GLU A 116 -5.44 17.50 1.27
N SER A 117 -4.16 17.19 1.52
CA SER A 117 -3.14 18.17 1.84
C SER A 117 -2.76 18.97 0.59
N PRO A 118 -2.37 20.25 0.75
CA PRO A 118 -1.71 21.00 -0.32
C PRO A 118 -0.21 20.64 -0.41
N GLY A 119 0.17 19.41 -0.04
CA GLY A 119 1.56 18.93 0.03
C GLY A 119 2.22 18.81 -1.35
N GLU A 120 3.28 18.00 -1.44
CA GLU A 120 4.16 17.90 -2.62
C GLU A 120 3.40 17.70 -3.95
N TYR A 121 2.35 16.87 -3.93
CA TYR A 121 1.53 16.55 -5.11
C TYR A 121 0.18 17.30 -5.12
N GLY A 122 -0.08 18.13 -4.12
CA GLY A 122 -1.38 18.76 -3.93
C GLY A 122 -2.50 17.74 -3.68
N ARG A 123 -3.75 18.17 -3.90
CA ARG A 123 -4.92 17.34 -3.60
C ARG A 123 -5.20 16.35 -4.73
N TYR A 124 -5.37 15.08 -4.38
CA TYR A 124 -5.71 14.04 -5.33
C TYR A 124 -6.49 12.89 -4.70
N THR A 125 -7.13 12.11 -5.56
CA THR A 125 -7.73 10.82 -5.23
C THR A 125 -7.34 9.81 -6.29
N MET A 126 -7.06 8.58 -5.86
CA MET A 126 -6.81 7.46 -6.76
C MET A 126 -7.57 6.22 -6.30
N ARG A 127 -7.99 5.41 -7.26
CA ARG A 127 -8.50 4.07 -7.02
C ARG A 127 -7.60 3.05 -7.71
N ILE A 128 -7.11 2.11 -6.93
CA ILE A 128 -6.27 1.00 -7.40
C ILE A 128 -7.14 -0.24 -7.42
N THR A 129 -7.27 -0.88 -8.57
CA THR A 129 -7.91 -2.21 -8.68
C THR A 129 -6.89 -3.26 -8.30
N ILE A 130 -7.25 -4.19 -7.40
CA ILE A 130 -6.36 -5.25 -6.93
C ILE A 130 -6.35 -6.37 -7.97
N ASP A 131 -5.18 -6.63 -8.53
CA ASP A 131 -4.93 -7.66 -9.52
C ASP A 131 -4.59 -9.00 -8.86
N SER A 132 -3.82 -8.96 -7.78
CA SER A 132 -3.47 -10.15 -6.99
C SER A 132 -3.13 -9.82 -5.54
N VAL A 133 -3.25 -10.84 -4.68
CA VAL A 133 -2.88 -10.76 -3.26
C VAL A 133 -1.93 -11.90 -2.94
N GLU A 134 -0.78 -11.57 -2.35
CA GLU A 134 0.21 -12.55 -1.94
C GLU A 134 0.34 -12.58 -0.41
N PRO A 135 0.28 -13.76 0.23
CA PRO A 135 0.70 -13.91 1.61
C PRO A 135 2.18 -13.55 1.74
N GLY A 136 2.53 -12.87 2.83
CA GLY A 136 3.92 -12.76 3.25
C GLY A 136 4.51 -14.14 3.47
N ARG A 137 5.62 -14.45 2.80
CA ARG A 137 6.40 -15.63 3.13
C ARG A 137 7.15 -15.36 4.42
N HIS A 138 6.83 -16.12 5.47
CA HIS A 138 7.60 -16.19 6.71
C HIS A 138 8.86 -17.03 6.52
#